data_AF-A0A521H2X6-F1
#
_entry.id   AF-A0A521H2X6-F1
#
_cell.length_a   1.000
_cell.length_b   1.000
_cell.length_c   1.000
_cell.angle_alpha   90.00
_cell.angle_beta   90.00
_cell.angle_gamma   90.00
#
_symmetry.space_group_name_H-M   'P 1'
#
loop_
_entity.id
_entity.type
_entity.pdbx_description
1 polymer ?
#
loop_
_entity_poly.entity_id
_entity_poly.type
_entity_poly.pdbx_seq_one_letter_code
_entity_poly.pdbx_strand_id
1 'polypeptide(L)'
;MKRSILLTGALVLLTACVSVPPKTLDQKLAEAQSPADRKEVLRLACLNEAEVVNGKAYPFKAPTRGRSVKHTPQEVYKTKALCRKMDNLSGDQGDDTPQIRAALSSECSSMLKTYAEKYPKDTRHVSAMTKICREMIK
;
A
#
# COMPACT_ATOMS: atom_id res chain seq x y z
N MET A 1 18.66 -3.06 -68.26
CA MET A 1 19.18 -2.43 -67.02
C MET A 1 18.04 -1.79 -66.25
N LYS A 2 17.73 -2.28 -65.03
CA LYS A 2 17.47 -1.48 -63.82
C LYS A 2 16.90 -2.40 -62.73
N ARG A 3 17.69 -2.54 -61.68
CA ARG A 3 17.36 -3.21 -60.42
C ARG A 3 16.48 -2.27 -59.59
N SER A 4 15.46 -2.79 -58.93
CA SER A 4 14.90 -2.15 -57.73
C SER A 4 14.56 -3.23 -56.72
N ILE A 5 15.51 -3.45 -55.81
CA ILE A 5 15.37 -4.22 -54.58
C ILE A 5 14.73 -3.27 -53.57
N LEU A 6 13.50 -3.54 -53.13
CA LEU A 6 12.92 -2.86 -51.98
C LEU A 6 13.10 -3.76 -50.76
N LEU A 7 14.17 -3.47 -50.03
CA LEU A 7 14.42 -3.92 -48.66
C LEU A 7 13.35 -3.30 -47.74
N THR A 8 12.30 -4.05 -47.44
CA THR A 8 11.43 -3.76 -46.31
C THR A 8 12.19 -4.06 -45.02
N GLY A 9 12.79 -3.01 -44.45
CA GLY A 9 13.41 -3.04 -43.14
C GLY A 9 12.39 -3.37 -42.07
N ALA A 10 12.59 -4.47 -41.37
CA ALA A 10 11.92 -4.76 -40.11
C ALA A 10 12.39 -3.72 -39.08
N LEU A 11 11.49 -2.80 -38.72
CA LEU A 11 11.68 -1.96 -37.54
C LEU A 11 11.63 -2.88 -36.30
N VAL A 12 12.80 -3.29 -35.84
CA VAL A 12 12.99 -3.86 -34.50
C VAL A 12 12.73 -2.71 -33.52
N LEU A 13 11.51 -2.65 -32.99
CA LEU A 13 11.17 -1.79 -31.85
C LEU A 13 12.07 -2.19 -30.68
N LEU A 14 13.12 -1.39 -30.49
CA LEU A 14 13.94 -1.34 -29.30
C LEU A 14 13.01 -1.17 -28.10
N THR A 15 12.77 -2.27 -27.37
CA THR A 15 12.17 -2.23 -26.04
C THR A 15 13.19 -1.60 -25.10
N ALA A 16 13.32 -0.28 -25.18
CA ALA A 16 13.89 0.51 -24.11
C ALA A 16 13.08 0.16 -22.85
N CYS A 17 13.76 -0.20 -21.76
CA CYS A 17 13.17 -0.38 -20.45
C CYS A 17 12.53 0.95 -20.03
N VAL A 18 11.30 1.21 -20.47
CA VAL A 18 10.50 2.33 -19.98
C VAL A 18 10.29 2.03 -18.51
N SER A 19 10.95 2.80 -17.66
CA SER A 19 10.72 2.80 -16.22
C SER A 19 9.30 3.32 -16.01
N VAL A 20 8.32 2.43 -16.07
CA VAL A 20 6.93 2.78 -15.75
C VAL A 20 6.94 3.24 -14.29
N PRO A 21 6.55 4.49 -14.00
CA PRO A 21 6.52 4.96 -12.62
C PRO A 21 5.57 4.07 -11.80
N PRO A 22 5.87 3.83 -10.51
CA PRO A 22 5.02 3.00 -9.68
C PRO A 22 3.62 3.61 -9.60
N LYS A 23 2.59 2.80 -9.86
CA LYS A 23 1.19 3.24 -9.82
C LYS A 23 0.78 3.72 -8.44
N THR A 24 0.04 4.82 -8.39
CA THR A 24 -0.52 5.37 -7.15
C THR A 24 -1.68 4.50 -6.62
N LEU A 25 -2.07 4.70 -5.37
CA LEU A 25 -3.23 4.00 -4.80
C LEU A 25 -4.50 4.24 -5.63
N ASP A 26 -4.77 5.48 -6.05
CA ASP A 26 -5.97 5.81 -6.85
C ASP A 26 -5.96 5.08 -8.19
N GLN A 27 -4.80 5.00 -8.84
CA GLN A 27 -4.65 4.28 -10.09
C GLN A 27 -4.93 2.78 -9.91
N LYS A 28 -4.38 2.17 -8.85
CA LYS A 28 -4.65 0.76 -8.54
C LYS A 28 -6.11 0.50 -8.20
N LEU A 29 -6.78 1.44 -7.52
CA LEU A 29 -8.21 1.33 -7.20
C LEU A 29 -9.10 1.54 -8.43
N ALA A 30 -8.70 2.39 -9.38
CA ALA A 30 -9.41 2.60 -10.63
C ALA A 30 -9.28 1.40 -11.59
N GLU A 31 -8.16 0.68 -11.51
CA GLU A 31 -7.91 -0.54 -12.30
C GLU A 31 -8.50 -1.81 -11.69
N ALA A 32 -8.96 -1.77 -10.44
CA ALA A 32 -9.56 -2.91 -9.76
C ALA A 32 -10.88 -3.31 -10.45
N GLN A 33 -10.95 -4.55 -10.94
CA GLN A 33 -12.08 -5.03 -11.75
C GLN A 33 -13.19 -5.65 -10.90
N SER A 34 -12.90 -6.03 -9.66
CA SER A 34 -13.87 -6.64 -8.74
C SER A 34 -13.78 -6.03 -7.33
N PRO A 35 -14.84 -6.19 -6.50
CA PRO A 35 -14.79 -5.83 -5.08
C PRO A 35 -13.66 -6.57 -4.33
N ALA A 36 -13.36 -7.81 -4.71
CA ALA A 36 -12.26 -8.59 -4.14
C ALA A 36 -10.90 -8.00 -4.49
N ASP A 37 -10.69 -7.59 -5.75
CA ASP A 37 -9.45 -6.92 -6.17
C ASP A 37 -9.27 -5.58 -5.46
N ARG A 38 -10.35 -4.81 -5.33
CA ARG A 38 -10.33 -3.53 -4.60
C ARG A 38 -9.94 -3.75 -3.14
N LYS A 39 -10.52 -4.76 -2.49
CA LYS A 39 -10.17 -5.15 -1.12
C LYS A 39 -8.70 -5.52 -1.00
N GLU A 40 -8.20 -6.35 -1.90
CA GLU A 40 -6.79 -6.77 -1.90
C GLU A 40 -5.83 -5.59 -2.12
N VAL A 41 -6.14 -4.68 -3.04
CA VAL A 41 -5.38 -3.44 -3.27
C VAL A 41 -5.28 -2.61 -1.98
N LEU A 42 -6.40 -2.44 -1.27
CA LEU A 42 -6.45 -1.68 -0.03
C LEU A 42 -5.71 -2.39 1.11
N ARG A 43 -5.90 -3.71 1.25
CA ARG A 43 -5.22 -4.55 2.24
C ARG A 43 -3.70 -4.44 2.09
N LEU A 44 -3.20 -4.60 0.87
CA LEU A 44 -1.77 -4.48 0.57
C LEU A 44 -1.27 -3.06 0.77
N ALA A 45 -2.02 -2.03 0.36
CA ALA A 45 -1.64 -0.64 0.58
C ALA A 45 -1.49 -0.33 2.08
N CYS A 46 -2.45 -0.77 2.90
CA CYS A 46 -2.40 -0.58 4.35
C CYS A 46 -1.21 -1.31 4.97
N LEU A 47 -1.01 -2.58 4.65
CA LEU A 47 0.08 -3.37 5.21
C LEU A 47 1.47 -2.86 4.80
N ASN A 48 1.62 -2.35 3.58
CA ASN A 48 2.87 -1.77 3.10
C ASN A 48 3.16 -0.42 3.77
N GLU A 49 2.16 0.46 3.87
CA GLU A 49 2.36 1.75 4.53
C GLU A 49 2.58 1.56 6.05
N ALA A 50 1.97 0.54 6.66
CA ALA A 50 2.19 0.19 8.06
C ALA A 50 3.64 -0.19 8.40
N GLU A 51 4.46 -0.55 7.41
CA GLU A 51 5.89 -0.82 7.59
C GLU A 51 6.74 0.45 7.62
N VAL A 52 6.16 1.62 7.36
CA VAL A 52 6.88 2.90 7.36
C VAL A 52 6.82 3.51 8.76
N VAL A 53 7.98 3.84 9.33
CA VAL A 53 8.11 4.61 10.57
C VAL A 53 9.20 5.66 10.41
N ASN A 54 8.87 6.93 10.66
CA ASN A 54 9.74 8.09 10.51
C ASN A 54 10.46 8.12 9.15
N GLY A 55 9.68 7.94 8.07
CA GLY A 55 10.17 7.88 6.69
C GLY A 55 11.02 6.66 6.33
N LYS A 56 11.22 5.70 7.25
CA LYS A 56 12.01 4.48 7.04
C LYS A 56 11.11 3.26 6.93
N ALA A 57 11.37 2.41 5.95
CA ALA A 57 10.66 1.13 5.81
C ALA A 57 11.26 0.06 6.72
N TYR A 58 10.40 -0.68 7.41
CA TYR A 58 10.70 -1.82 8.28
C TYR A 58 10.02 -3.09 7.75
N PRO A 59 10.36 -3.55 6.53
CA PRO A 59 9.81 -4.79 6.01
C PRO A 59 10.23 -5.95 6.90
N PHE A 60 9.34 -6.93 7.07
CA PHE A 60 9.70 -8.16 7.74
C PHE A 60 10.86 -8.82 6.98
N LYS A 61 11.96 -9.10 7.68
CA LYS A 61 13.09 -9.86 7.15
C LYS A 61 13.20 -11.15 7.94
N ALA A 62 13.09 -12.28 7.25
CA ALA A 62 13.37 -13.58 7.86
C ALA A 62 14.80 -13.56 8.42
N PRO A 63 15.03 -14.08 9.64
CA PRO A 63 16.37 -14.19 10.20
C PRO A 63 17.23 -15.05 9.27
N THR A 64 18.28 -14.48 8.71
CA THR A 64 19.32 -15.24 8.02
C THR A 64 20.40 -15.63 9.03
N ARG A 65 21.00 -16.82 8.89
CA ARG A 65 22.04 -17.32 9.80
C ARG A 65 23.11 -16.24 10.04
N GLY A 66 23.32 -15.89 11.32
CA GLY A 66 24.39 -14.98 11.75
C GLY A 66 24.07 -13.48 11.70
N ARG A 67 22.85 -13.06 11.33
CA ARG A 67 22.45 -11.63 11.44
C ARG A 67 21.33 -11.45 12.45
N SER A 68 21.53 -10.56 13.41
CA SER A 68 20.45 -10.07 14.27
C SER A 68 19.45 -9.29 13.41
N VAL A 69 18.17 -9.66 13.51
CA VAL A 69 17.08 -8.91 12.86
C VAL A 69 16.91 -7.62 13.64
N LYS A 70 16.89 -6.47 12.96
CA LYS A 70 16.60 -5.19 13.62
C LYS A 70 15.22 -5.28 14.27
N HIS A 71 15.12 -4.81 15.50
CA HIS A 71 13.84 -4.75 16.20
C HIS A 71 12.85 -3.90 15.40
N THR A 72 11.72 -4.50 15.04
CA THR A 72 10.62 -3.81 14.37
C THR A 72 9.94 -2.87 15.38
N PRO A 73 9.73 -1.58 15.06
CA PRO A 73 9.06 -0.64 15.97
C PRO A 73 7.65 -1.11 16.35
N GLN A 74 7.22 -0.81 17.58
CA GLN A 74 5.89 -1.20 18.07
C GLN A 74 4.77 -0.61 17.19
N GLU A 75 5.00 0.57 16.61
CA GLU A 75 4.10 1.27 15.68
C GLU A 75 3.75 0.39 14.49
N VAL A 76 4.72 -0.33 13.92
CA VAL A 76 4.47 -1.23 12.78
C VAL A 76 3.47 -2.32 13.16
N TYR A 77 3.62 -2.91 14.35
CA TYR A 77 2.70 -3.95 14.83
C TYR A 77 1.29 -3.39 15.06
N LYS A 78 1.19 -2.22 15.71
CA LYS A 78 -0.10 -1.55 15.97
C LYS A 78 -0.82 -1.19 14.67
N THR A 79 -0.12 -0.57 13.73
CA THR A 79 -0.69 -0.18 12.43
C THR A 79 -1.10 -1.40 11.62
N LYS A 80 -0.28 -2.47 11.58
CA LYS A 80 -0.66 -3.74 10.91
C LYS A 80 -1.88 -4.40 11.56
N ALA A 81 -2.01 -4.35 12.89
CA ALA A 81 -3.17 -4.87 13.58
C ALA A 81 -4.45 -4.10 13.18
N LEU A 82 -4.38 -2.77 13.12
CA LEU A 82 -5.47 -1.93 12.64
C LEU A 82 -5.84 -2.24 11.18
N CYS A 83 -4.85 -2.39 10.29
CA CYS A 83 -5.10 -2.80 8.90
C CYS A 83 -5.89 -4.11 8.81
N ARG A 84 -5.55 -5.11 9.63
CA ARG A 84 -6.26 -6.39 9.68
C ARG A 84 -7.69 -6.25 10.21
N LYS A 85 -7.92 -5.40 11.22
CA LYS A 85 -9.27 -5.11 11.71
C LYS A 85 -10.14 -4.48 10.61
N MET A 86 -9.60 -3.51 9.87
CA MET A 86 -10.32 -2.86 8.77
C MET A 86 -10.56 -3.82 7.59
N ASP A 87 -9.60 -4.69 7.25
CA ASP A 87 -9.75 -5.71 6.21
C ASP A 87 -10.85 -6.75 6.54
N ASN A 88 -11.05 -7.01 7.83
CA ASN A 88 -12.09 -7.92 8.31
C ASN A 88 -13.51 -7.33 8.25
N LEU A 89 -13.68 -6.02 8.03
CA LEU A 89 -15.02 -5.43 7.81
C LEU A 89 -15.72 -6.06 6.60
N SER A 90 -14.95 -6.36 5.55
CA SER A 90 -15.49 -6.82 4.27
C SER A 90 -15.46 -8.35 4.13
N GLY A 91 -15.49 -9.10 5.23
CA GLY A 91 -15.45 -10.58 5.23
C GLY A 91 -16.77 -11.19 5.69
N ASP A 92 -17.06 -12.42 5.24
CA ASP A 92 -18.29 -13.18 5.57
C ASP A 92 -18.53 -13.44 7.07
N GLN A 93 -17.57 -13.07 7.93
CA GLN A 93 -17.59 -13.27 9.39
C GLN A 93 -17.43 -11.96 10.18
N GLY A 94 -17.40 -10.80 9.52
CA GLY A 94 -17.23 -9.50 10.17
C GLY A 94 -18.57 -8.82 10.45
N ASP A 95 -18.76 -8.35 11.67
CA ASP A 95 -19.85 -7.42 11.99
C ASP A 95 -19.56 -6.06 11.33
N ASP A 96 -20.02 -5.88 10.09
CA ASP A 96 -19.88 -4.61 9.37
C ASP A 96 -21.00 -3.63 9.75
N THR A 97 -20.95 -3.17 11.00
CA THR A 97 -21.93 -2.22 11.54
C THR A 97 -21.40 -0.78 11.44
N PRO A 98 -22.30 0.23 11.33
CA PRO A 98 -21.90 1.63 11.41
C PRO A 98 -21.10 1.97 12.67
N GLN A 99 -21.40 1.32 13.79
CA GLN A 99 -20.70 1.49 15.07
C GLN A 99 -19.26 1.00 14.98
N ILE A 100 -19.02 -0.16 14.36
CA ILE A 100 -17.68 -0.71 14.19
C ILE A 100 -16.87 0.14 13.21
N ARG A 101 -17.48 0.59 12.11
CA ARG A 101 -16.85 1.53 11.17
C ARG A 101 -16.44 2.84 11.86
N ALA A 102 -17.33 3.41 12.69
CA ALA A 102 -17.03 4.61 13.47
C ALA A 102 -15.90 4.38 14.49
N ALA A 103 -15.91 3.24 15.19
CA ALA A 103 -14.86 2.87 16.13
C ALA A 103 -13.49 2.74 15.46
N LEU A 104 -13.41 2.06 14.31
CA LEU A 104 -12.17 1.92 13.54
C LEU A 104 -11.70 3.25 12.94
N SER A 105 -12.63 4.12 12.52
CA SER A 105 -12.30 5.47 12.06
C SER A 105 -11.68 6.31 13.17
N SER A 106 -12.23 6.23 14.38
CA SER A 106 -11.69 6.86 15.57
C SER A 106 -10.32 6.27 15.95
N GLU A 107 -10.17 4.96 15.90
CA GLU A 107 -8.89 4.27 16.19
C GLU A 107 -7.79 4.72 15.20
N CYS A 108 -8.10 4.77 13.90
CA CYS A 108 -7.16 5.27 12.90
C CYS A 108 -6.79 6.74 13.13
N SER A 109 -7.79 7.59 13.37
CA SER A 109 -7.55 9.02 13.61
C SER A 109 -6.67 9.26 14.85
N SER A 110 -6.95 8.55 15.95
CA SER A 110 -6.17 8.65 17.19
C SER A 110 -4.73 8.16 17.00
N MET A 111 -4.55 7.04 16.30
CA MET A 111 -3.23 6.49 16.01
C MET A 111 -2.41 7.46 15.14
N LEU A 112 -3.02 8.05 14.12
CA LEU A 112 -2.34 8.99 13.22
C LEU A 112 -2.01 10.31 13.90
N LYS A 113 -2.88 10.80 14.79
CA LYS A 113 -2.58 11.97 15.63
C LYS A 113 -1.36 11.71 16.51
N THR A 114 -1.34 10.59 17.23
CA THR A 114 -0.21 10.18 18.09
C THR A 114 1.07 10.05 17.27
N TYR A 115 0.98 9.47 16.07
CA TYR A 115 2.12 9.34 15.17
C TYR A 115 2.64 10.70 14.70
N ALA A 116 1.75 11.61 14.29
CA ALA A 116 2.11 12.95 13.82
C ALA A 116 2.76 13.79 14.93
N GLU A 117 2.30 13.67 16.17
CA GLU A 117 2.92 14.30 17.34
C GLU A 117 4.34 13.77 17.58
N LYS A 118 4.54 12.46 17.41
CA LYS A 118 5.85 11.82 17.58
C LYS A 118 6.82 12.08 16.42
N TYR A 119 6.31 12.14 15.19
CA TYR A 119 7.08 12.27 13.95
C TYR A 119 6.53 13.39 13.06
N PRO A 120 6.62 14.66 13.48
CA PRO A 120 5.95 15.78 12.80
C PRO A 120 6.45 16.05 11.37
N LYS A 121 7.64 15.55 11.02
CA LYS A 121 8.22 15.70 9.68
C LYS A 121 7.77 14.62 8.69
N ASP A 122 7.15 13.54 9.15
CA ASP A 122 6.73 12.42 8.31
C ASP A 122 5.29 12.59 7.81
N THR A 123 5.04 13.73 7.16
CA THR A 123 3.71 14.12 6.68
C THR A 123 3.20 13.22 5.56
N ARG A 124 4.12 12.63 4.77
CA ARG A 124 3.78 11.68 3.69
C ARG A 124 3.12 10.44 4.25
N HIS A 125 3.69 9.84 5.30
CA HIS A 125 3.12 8.65 5.93
C HIS A 125 1.73 8.93 6.50
N VAL A 126 1.59 10.02 7.25
CA VAL A 126 0.31 10.42 7.86
C VAL A 126 -0.77 10.63 6.80
N SER A 127 -0.43 11.32 5.70
CA SER A 127 -1.37 11.56 4.59
C SER A 127 -1.76 10.26 3.88
N ALA A 128 -0.80 9.40 3.58
CA ALA A 128 -1.04 8.10 2.94
C ALA A 128 -1.95 7.21 3.79
N MET A 129 -1.64 7.07 5.08
CA MET A 129 -2.42 6.23 5.99
C MET A 129 -3.82 6.80 6.27
N THR A 130 -3.97 8.13 6.36
CA THR A 130 -5.29 8.78 6.46
C THR A 130 -6.18 8.40 5.28
N LYS A 131 -5.61 8.45 4.07
CA LYS A 131 -6.33 8.09 2.85
C LYS A 131 -6.71 6.62 2.83
N ILE A 132 -5.78 5.73 3.18
CA ILE A 132 -6.03 4.28 3.23
C ILE A 132 -7.15 3.96 4.22
N CYS A 133 -7.08 4.49 5.45
CA CYS A 133 -8.14 4.27 6.45
C CYS A 133 -9.50 4.73 5.94
N ARG A 134 -9.56 5.89 5.27
CA ARG A 134 -10.82 6.37 4.69
C ARG A 134 -11.35 5.40 3.63
N GLU A 135 -10.50 4.94 2.70
CA GLU A 135 -10.94 4.02 1.65
C GLU A 135 -11.36 2.64 2.18
N MET A 136 -10.75 2.16 3.27
CA MET A 136 -11.06 0.85 3.86
C MET A 136 -12.35 0.85 4.69
N ILE A 137 -12.78 2.00 5.21
CA ILE A 137 -13.96 2.12 6.09
C ILE A 137 -15.21 2.60 5.33
N LYS A 138 -15.05 3.02 4.07
CA LYS A 138 -16.16 3.36 3.15
C LYS A 138 -17.07 2.18 2.89
#